data_AF-A0A2D2HAI5-F1
#
_entry.id   AF-A0A2D2HAI5-F1
#
_cell.length_a   1.000
_cell.length_b   1.000
_cell.length_c   1.000
_cell.angle_alpha   90.00
_cell.angle_beta   90.00
_cell.angle_gamma   90.00
#
_symmetry.space_group_name_H-M   'P 1'
#
loop_
_entity.id
_entity.type
_entity.pdbx_description
1 polymer ?
#
loop_
_entity_poly.entity_id
_entity_poly.type
_entity_poly.pdbx_seq_one_letter_code
_entity_poly.pdbx_strand_id
1 'polypeptide(L)'
;MADPLTSDPQASEPPASAAPPGRERIAESIRRLAMQRGAEKSICPSEVARELGGESWRGLMRPVRDTAMELARQGEIEVLRKGKPVEPGEVRGVIRLRIAAR
;
A
#
# COMPACT_ATOMS: atom_id res chain seq x y z
N MET A 1 20.36 30.59 -7.36
CA MET A 1 18.90 30.43 -7.32
C MET A 1 18.64 28.94 -7.47
N ALA A 2 18.83 28.18 -6.40
CA ALA A 2 18.72 26.72 -6.40
C ALA A 2 17.45 26.35 -5.65
N ASP A 3 16.59 25.56 -6.26
CA ASP A 3 15.39 24.97 -5.67
C ASP A 3 15.73 24.17 -4.42
N PRO A 4 15.05 24.42 -3.28
CA PRO A 4 15.13 23.52 -2.15
C PRO A 4 13.73 23.25 -1.57
N LEU A 5 12.98 22.35 -2.21
CA LEU A 5 11.83 21.69 -1.59
C LEU A 5 11.91 20.17 -1.79
N THR A 6 13.12 19.61 -1.58
CA THR A 6 13.20 18.34 -0.86
C THR A 6 12.96 18.69 0.59
N SER A 7 11.71 18.57 1.01
CA SER A 7 11.41 18.32 2.41
C SER A 7 10.61 17.04 2.40
N ASP A 8 11.34 15.97 2.64
CA ASP A 8 10.81 14.72 3.15
C ASP A 8 10.92 14.82 4.68
N PRO A 9 9.81 15.03 5.43
CA PRO A 9 9.86 14.83 6.85
C PRO A 9 8.59 14.10 7.32
N GLN A 10 8.57 12.77 7.22
CA GLN A 10 7.80 11.99 8.18
C GLN A 10 8.33 10.57 8.43
N ALA A 11 9.63 10.47 8.72
CA ALA A 11 10.12 9.44 9.63
C ALA A 11 9.72 9.85 11.06
N SER A 12 8.49 9.55 11.45
CA SER A 12 7.99 9.69 12.82
C SER A 12 6.86 8.69 13.07
N GLU A 13 7.17 7.56 13.67
CA GLU A 13 6.20 6.79 14.48
C GLU A 13 6.29 7.28 15.95
N PRO A 14 5.35 7.02 16.90
CA PRO A 14 3.91 6.66 16.91
C PRO A 14 3.10 7.57 17.93
N PRO A 15 1.88 7.30 18.47
CA PRO A 15 1.47 6.11 19.25
C PRO A 15 0.16 5.45 18.79
N ALA A 16 0.00 4.18 19.18
CA ALA A 16 -1.27 3.49 19.18
C ALA A 16 -2.26 4.17 20.15
N SER A 17 -3.32 4.81 19.64
CA SER A 17 -4.67 4.81 20.27
C SER A 17 -5.73 5.51 19.40
N ALA A 18 -6.87 4.83 19.24
CA ALA A 18 -8.23 5.30 18.94
C ALA A 18 -8.72 5.64 17.51
N ALA A 19 -7.88 5.91 16.50
CA ALA A 19 -8.38 6.20 15.13
C ALA A 19 -7.83 5.23 14.06
N PRO A 20 -8.64 4.80 13.09
CA PRO A 20 -8.14 4.01 11.97
C PRO A 20 -7.07 4.81 11.20
N PRO A 21 -6.00 4.16 10.70
CA PRO A 21 -4.96 4.83 9.93
C PRO A 21 -5.56 5.53 8.72
N GLY A 22 -5.12 6.77 8.49
CA GLY A 22 -5.50 7.54 7.31
C GLY A 22 -5.02 6.89 6.01
N ARG A 23 -5.64 7.30 4.90
CA ARG A 23 -5.32 6.78 3.55
C ARG A 23 -3.84 6.93 3.19
N GLU A 24 -3.21 8.04 3.57
CA GLU A 24 -1.78 8.26 3.26
C GLU A 24 -0.89 7.25 3.99
N ARG A 25 -1.12 7.03 5.28
CA ARG A 25 -0.36 6.01 6.05
C ARG A 25 -0.52 4.61 5.45
N ILE A 26 -1.71 4.30 4.93
CA ILE A 26 -1.95 3.05 4.19
C ILE A 26 -1.12 3.02 2.91
N ALA A 27 -1.12 4.10 2.13
CA ALA A 27 -0.38 4.20 0.88
C ALA A 27 1.13 4.04 1.10
N GLU A 28 1.68 4.73 2.08
CA GLU A 28 3.08 4.62 2.50
C GLU A 28 3.46 3.18 2.87
N SER A 29 2.63 2.50 3.67
CA SER A 29 2.88 1.11 4.05
C SER A 29 2.83 0.17 2.86
N ILE A 30 1.90 0.38 1.91
CA ILE A 30 1.84 -0.40 0.67
C ILE A 30 3.13 -0.20 -0.14
N ARG A 31 3.53 1.05 -0.40
CA ARG A 31 4.76 1.38 -1.12
C ARG A 31 5.98 0.77 -0.46
N ARG A 32 6.14 0.99 0.85
CA ARG A 32 7.29 0.49 1.61
C ARG A 32 7.38 -1.02 1.56
N LEU A 33 6.30 -1.74 1.88
CA LEU A 33 6.31 -3.20 1.85
C LEU A 33 6.52 -3.77 0.45
N ALA A 34 5.91 -3.18 -0.58
CA ALA A 34 6.09 -3.60 -1.96
C ALA A 34 7.53 -3.36 -2.44
N MET A 35 8.11 -2.21 -2.11
CA MET A 35 9.49 -1.86 -2.44
C MET A 35 10.50 -2.75 -1.70
N GLN A 36 10.29 -3.00 -0.40
CA GLN A 36 11.12 -3.93 0.37
C GLN A 36 11.08 -5.35 -0.19
N ARG A 37 9.94 -5.77 -0.76
CA ARG A 37 9.82 -7.09 -1.39
C ARG A 37 10.50 -7.17 -2.76
N GLY A 38 10.58 -6.05 -3.48
CA GLY A 38 11.15 -5.93 -4.82
C GLY A 38 10.15 -6.25 -5.94
N ALA A 39 10.49 -5.85 -7.17
CA ALA A 39 9.61 -5.92 -8.36
C ALA A 39 9.22 -7.34 -8.79
N GLU A 40 10.05 -8.34 -8.47
CA GLU A 40 9.80 -9.75 -8.81
C GLU A 40 8.81 -10.43 -7.85
N LYS A 41 8.62 -9.85 -6.66
CA LYS A 41 7.81 -10.42 -5.60
C LYS A 41 6.60 -9.53 -5.34
N SER A 42 5.66 -10.07 -4.59
CA SER A 42 4.44 -9.37 -4.25
C SER A 42 4.09 -9.55 -2.79
N ILE A 43 3.27 -8.65 -2.26
CA ILE A 43 2.66 -8.70 -0.93
C ILE A 43 1.16 -8.94 -1.07
N CYS A 44 0.46 -9.31 0.01
CA CYS A 44 -0.99 -9.30 0.05
C CYS A 44 -1.52 -8.09 0.85
N PRO A 45 -2.76 -7.64 0.58
CA PRO A 45 -3.39 -6.57 1.36
C PRO A 45 -3.42 -6.85 2.87
N SER A 46 -3.45 -8.13 3.27
CA SER A 46 -3.52 -8.50 4.69
C SER A 46 -2.19 -8.41 5.42
N GLU A 47 -1.06 -8.36 4.71
CA GLU A 47 0.24 -8.01 5.30
C GLU A 47 0.19 -6.54 5.74
N VAL A 48 -0.20 -5.65 4.83
CA VAL A 48 -0.39 -4.19 5.09
C VAL A 48 -1.37 -3.95 6.23
N ALA A 49 -2.54 -4.58 6.20
CA ALA A 49 -3.56 -4.36 7.23
C ALA A 49 -3.11 -4.84 8.62
N ARG A 50 -2.37 -5.95 8.70
CA ARG A 50 -1.84 -6.46 9.98
C ARG A 50 -0.78 -5.54 10.55
N GLU A 51 0.10 -5.02 9.71
CA GLU A 51 1.12 -4.06 10.10
C GLU A 51 0.50 -2.78 10.67
N LEU A 52 -0.58 -2.27 10.05
CA LEU A 52 -1.20 -1.01 10.46
C LEU A 52 -2.23 -1.15 11.58
N GLY A 53 -2.93 -2.29 11.65
CA GLY A 53 -4.12 -2.47 12.48
C GLY A 53 -3.99 -3.50 13.60
N GLY A 54 -2.88 -4.22 13.69
CA GLY A 54 -2.67 -5.25 14.72
C GLY A 54 -3.84 -6.23 14.79
N GLU A 55 -4.49 -6.33 15.95
CA GLU A 55 -5.68 -7.19 16.15
C GLU A 55 -6.92 -6.73 15.37
N SER A 56 -7.05 -5.42 15.09
CA SER A 56 -8.16 -4.81 14.38
C SER A 56 -7.98 -4.76 12.85
N TRP A 57 -6.98 -5.45 12.32
CA TRP A 57 -6.61 -5.43 10.89
C TRP A 57 -7.76 -5.76 9.93
N ARG A 58 -8.73 -6.58 10.36
CA ARG A 58 -9.87 -6.97 9.52
C ARG A 58 -10.69 -5.75 9.07
N GLY A 59 -10.82 -4.73 9.92
CA GLY A 59 -11.51 -3.47 9.59
C GLY A 59 -10.76 -2.63 8.55
N LEU A 60 -9.45 -2.84 8.40
CA LEU A 60 -8.62 -2.12 7.43
C LEU A 60 -8.62 -2.76 6.04
N MET A 61 -9.23 -3.94 5.87
CA MET A 61 -9.23 -4.64 4.58
C MET A 61 -9.79 -3.80 3.44
N ARG A 62 -10.92 -3.13 3.68
CA ARG A 62 -11.52 -2.27 2.67
C ARG A 62 -10.66 -1.02 2.40
N PRO A 63 -10.27 -0.22 3.41
CA PRO A 63 -9.36 0.91 3.21
C PRO A 63 -8.06 0.56 2.47
N VAL A 64 -7.43 -0.57 2.81
CA VAL A 64 -6.20 -1.03 2.16
C VAL A 64 -6.44 -1.38 0.70
N ARG A 65 -7.53 -2.10 0.38
CA ARG A 65 -7.86 -2.43 -1.00
C ARG A 65 -8.15 -1.18 -1.82
N ASP A 66 -8.95 -0.25 -1.28
CA ASP A 66 -9.32 0.98 -1.98
C ASP A 66 -8.08 1.83 -2.28
N THR A 67 -7.16 1.94 -1.30
CA THR A 67 -5.89 2.66 -1.46
C THR A 67 -4.98 1.98 -2.48
N ALA A 68 -4.88 0.64 -2.45
CA ALA A 68 -4.09 -0.11 -3.41
C ALA A 68 -4.61 0.06 -4.86
N MET A 69 -5.93 0.12 -5.04
CA MET A 69 -6.52 0.37 -6.38
C MET A 69 -6.15 1.75 -6.89
N GLU A 70 -6.17 2.78 -6.03
CA GLU A 70 -5.71 4.11 -6.43
C GLU A 70 -4.24 4.13 -6.84
N LEU A 71 -3.36 3.58 -6.00
CA LEU A 71 -1.93 3.53 -6.30
C LEU A 71 -1.65 2.79 -7.62
N ALA A 72 -2.45 1.77 -7.92
CA ALA A 72 -2.37 1.07 -9.19
C ALA A 72 -2.86 1.92 -10.37
N ARG A 73 -3.92 2.73 -10.20
CA ARG A 73 -4.37 3.70 -11.21
C ARG A 73 -3.33 4.80 -11.47
N GLN A 74 -2.56 5.14 -10.44
CA GLN A 74 -1.44 6.09 -10.52
C GLN A 74 -0.16 5.47 -11.12
N GLY A 75 -0.15 4.15 -11.34
CA GLY A 75 1.02 3.44 -11.86
C GLY A 75 2.16 3.27 -10.86
N GLU A 76 1.90 3.47 -9.56
CA GLU A 76 2.90 3.29 -8.49
C GLU A 76 3.08 1.81 -8.12
N ILE A 77 2.00 1.03 -8.23
CA ILE A 77 2.00 -0.40 -7.94
C ILE A 77 1.24 -1.15 -9.04
N GLU A 78 1.45 -2.46 -9.11
CA GLU A 78 0.64 -3.35 -9.93
C GLU A 78 -0.16 -4.32 -9.06
N VAL A 79 -1.44 -4.47 -9.38
CA VAL A 79 -2.30 -5.47 -8.77
C VAL A 79 -2.21 -6.75 -9.59
N LEU A 80 -1.90 -7.86 -8.92
CA LEU A 80 -1.79 -9.17 -9.54
C LEU A 80 -2.94 -10.09 -9.10
N ARG A 81 -3.43 -10.91 -10.02
CA ARG A 81 -4.34 -12.02 -9.75
C ARG A 81 -3.82 -13.28 -10.44
N LYS A 82 -3.69 -14.38 -9.69
CA LYS A 82 -3.08 -15.63 -10.17
C LYS A 82 -1.70 -15.39 -10.84
N GLY A 83 -0.91 -14.45 -10.31
CA GLY A 83 0.41 -14.09 -10.82
C GLY A 83 0.43 -13.15 -12.04
N LYS A 84 -0.73 -12.73 -12.56
CA LYS A 84 -0.81 -11.83 -13.73
C LYS A 84 -1.26 -10.43 -13.33
N PRO A 85 -0.67 -9.35 -13.88
CA PRO A 85 -1.19 -7.99 -13.72
C PRO A 85 -2.64 -7.90 -14.20
N VAL A 86 -3.44 -7.15 -13.45
CA VAL A 86 -4.86 -6.94 -13.72
C VAL A 86 -5.23 -5.48 -13.49
N GLU A 87 -6.18 -4.99 -14.27
CA GLU A 87 -6.64 -3.61 -14.20
C GLU A 87 -7.34 -3.29 -12.86
N PRO A 88 -7.05 -2.13 -12.25
CA PRO A 88 -7.67 -1.68 -11.01
C PRO A 88 -9.12 -1.26 -11.25
N GLY A 89 -10.03 -2.23 -11.16
CA GLY A 89 -11.48 -2.04 -11.23
C GLY A 89 -12.27 -3.34 -11.26
N GLU A 90 -11.69 -4.39 -11.86
CA GLU A 90 -12.37 -5.69 -12.03
C GLU A 90 -11.94 -6.75 -11.00
N VAL A 91 -10.98 -6.41 -10.13
CA VAL A 91 -10.29 -7.40 -9.31
C VAL A 91 -11.08 -7.78 -8.06
N ARG A 92 -11.75 -8.93 -8.12
CA ARG A 92 -12.42 -9.56 -6.99
C ARG A 92 -11.60 -10.72 -6.41
N GLY A 93 -11.70 -10.89 -5.09
CA GLY A 93 -11.08 -11.99 -4.35
C GLY A 93 -9.62 -11.75 -3.98
N VAL A 94 -8.82 -12.82 -4.01
CA VAL A 94 -7.40 -12.82 -3.63
C VAL A 94 -6.59 -12.04 -4.65
N ILE A 95 -5.89 -11.02 -4.15
CA ILE A 95 -5.01 -10.17 -4.94
C ILE A 95 -3.63 -10.12 -4.30
N ARG A 96 -2.63 -9.84 -5.12
CA ARG A 96 -1.28 -9.50 -4.67
C ARG A 96 -0.92 -8.11 -5.19
N LEU A 97 -0.03 -7.42 -4.49
CA LEU A 97 0.45 -6.09 -4.85
C LEU A 97 1.96 -6.18 -5.06
N ARG A 98 2.47 -5.62 -6.15
CA ARG A 98 3.91 -5.47 -6.37
C ARG A 98 4.23 -4.02 -6.71
N ILE A 99 5.47 -3.61 -6.49
CA ILE A 99 5.92 -2.29 -6.93
C ILE A 99 5.91 -2.27 -8.46
N ALA A 100 5.44 -1.17 -9.06
CA ALA A 100 5.49 -1.03 -10.51
C ALA A 100 6.95 -0.90 -10.96
N ALA A 101 7.36 -1.69 -11.95
CA ALA A 101 8.64 -1.51 -12.60
C ALA A 101 8.53 -0.25 -13.49
N ARG A 102 9.20 0.82 -13.06
CA ARG A 102 9.27 2.08 -13.81
C ARG A 102 10.19 1.96 -15.01
#